data_AF-A0A8T2XFF5-F1
#
_entry.id   AF-A0A8T2XFF5-F1
#
_cell.length_a   1.000
_cell.length_b   1.000
_cell.length_c   1.000
_cell.angle_alpha   90.00
_cell.angle_beta   90.00
_cell.angle_gamma   90.00
#
_symmetry.space_group_name_H-M   'P 1'
#
loop_
_entity.id
_entity.type
_entity.pdbx_description
1 polymer ?
#
loop_
_entity_poly.entity_id
_entity_poly.type
_entity_poly.pdbx_seq_one_letter_code
_entity_poly.pdbx_strand_id
1 'polypeptide(L)'
;MMDGGVPNIKKWVVLYPVYINSKKTIAEGRRISAEKACENPTCVEIGDCCGHLKLPFAIEIDKAYPRDFMQVGRVRVLLKREDGSLCNPAIPSRKQLMFHVAELVPRHPGRTKKQEPASTANVSTSKSGKGGRKKR
;
A
#
# COMPACT_ATOMS: atom_id res chain seq x y z
N MET A 1 35.65 5.61 19.02
CA MET A 1 34.81 6.54 18.24
C MET A 1 33.95 5.67 17.33
N MET A 2 32.68 5.44 17.69
CA MET A 2 31.76 4.74 16.80
C MET A 2 31.49 5.67 15.62
N ASP A 3 31.89 5.26 14.42
CA ASP A 3 31.59 5.95 13.17
C ASP A 3 30.06 6.11 13.08
N GLY A 4 29.58 7.34 13.27
CA GLY A 4 28.19 7.73 13.10
C GLY A 4 27.81 7.80 11.61
N GLY A 5 28.31 6.86 10.81
CA GLY A 5 28.09 6.76 9.38
C GLY A 5 26.63 6.42 9.10
N VAL A 6 25.94 7.35 8.44
CA VAL A 6 24.60 7.11 7.91
C VAL A 6 24.63 5.79 7.12
N PRO A 7 23.77 4.80 7.43
CA PRO A 7 23.77 3.52 6.73
C PRO A 7 23.69 3.75 5.22
N ASN A 8 24.53 3.08 4.43
CA ASN A 8 24.49 3.20 2.98
C ASN A 8 23.22 2.53 2.42
N ILE A 9 22.10 3.26 2.45
CA ILE A 9 20.78 2.78 2.03
C ILE A 9 20.63 2.64 0.51
N LYS A 10 21.64 3.03 -0.29
CA LYS A 10 21.56 2.99 -1.77
C LYS A 10 21.34 1.57 -2.30
N LYS A 11 21.93 0.57 -1.62
CA LYS A 11 21.80 -0.86 -1.96
C LYS A 11 20.51 -1.49 -1.42
N TRP A 12 19.77 -0.81 -0.55
CA TRP A 12 18.56 -1.34 0.06
C TRP A 12 17.44 -1.45 -0.97
N VAL A 13 16.54 -2.41 -0.75
CA VAL A 13 15.41 -2.67 -1.63
C VAL A 13 14.50 -1.45 -1.64
N VAL A 14 14.02 -1.09 -2.82
CA VAL A 14 13.05 -0.01 -3.01
C VAL A 14 11.63 -0.56 -2.99
N LEU A 15 10.78 0.07 -2.19
CA LEU A 15 9.34 -0.15 -2.15
C LEU A 15 8.64 1.21 -2.34
N TYR A 16 7.97 1.37 -3.49
CA TYR A 16 7.05 2.48 -3.70
C TYR A 16 5.63 2.05 -3.30
N PRO A 17 4.77 2.96 -2.80
CA PRO A 17 3.41 2.58 -2.41
C PRO A 17 2.58 1.98 -3.56
N VAL A 18 2.78 2.45 -4.80
CA VAL A 18 2.09 1.91 -6.00
C VAL A 18 2.32 0.41 -6.19
N TYR A 19 3.45 -0.14 -5.74
CA TYR A 19 3.76 -1.56 -5.93
C TYR A 19 2.75 -2.50 -5.28
N ILE A 20 2.15 -2.07 -4.18
CA ILE A 20 1.17 -2.84 -3.40
C ILE A 20 -0.22 -2.17 -3.38
N ASN A 21 -0.47 -1.20 -4.26
CA ASN A 21 -1.77 -0.54 -4.35
C ASN A 21 -2.74 -1.37 -5.21
N SER A 22 -3.85 -1.82 -4.62
CA SER A 22 -4.88 -2.63 -5.30
C SER A 22 -5.63 -1.84 -6.38
N LYS A 23 -5.72 -0.51 -6.25
CA LYS A 23 -6.41 0.38 -7.21
C LYS A 23 -5.61 0.68 -8.47
N LYS A 24 -4.31 0.36 -8.48
CA LYS A 24 -3.41 0.55 -9.64
C LYS A 24 -3.25 -0.77 -10.37
N THR A 25 -3.22 -0.75 -11.69
CA THR A 25 -2.95 -1.90 -12.55
C THR A 25 -1.47 -2.27 -12.57
N ILE A 26 -1.13 -3.42 -13.18
CA ILE A 26 0.27 -3.84 -13.38
C ILE A 26 1.00 -2.84 -14.30
N ALA A 27 0.33 -2.33 -15.34
CA ALA A 27 0.88 -1.34 -16.26
C ALA A 27 1.23 -0.03 -15.54
N GLU A 28 0.36 0.41 -14.64
CA GLU A 28 0.57 1.59 -13.80
C GLU A 28 1.65 1.38 -12.73
N GLY A 29 2.00 0.14 -12.39
CA GLY A 29 3.16 -0.14 -11.54
C GLY A 29 2.94 -1.15 -10.42
N ARG A 30 1.72 -1.63 -10.20
CA ARG A 30 1.45 -2.68 -9.23
C ARG A 30 2.34 -3.90 -9.52
N ARG A 31 2.89 -4.52 -8.48
CA ARG A 31 3.85 -5.64 -8.59
C ARG A 31 3.31 -6.96 -8.07
N ILE A 32 2.16 -6.94 -7.39
CA ILE A 32 1.50 -8.12 -6.83
C ILE A 32 0.06 -8.23 -7.36
N SER A 33 -0.59 -9.37 -7.13
CA SER A 33 -2.00 -9.56 -7.47
C SER A 33 -2.88 -8.57 -6.69
N ALA A 34 -3.97 -8.12 -7.30
CA ALA A 34 -4.87 -7.14 -6.67
C ALA A 34 -5.48 -7.66 -5.36
N GLU A 35 -5.76 -8.97 -5.28
CA GLU A 35 -6.30 -9.64 -4.09
C GLU A 35 -5.35 -9.61 -2.88
N LYS A 36 -4.04 -9.60 -3.13
CA LYS A 36 -3.00 -9.54 -2.08
C LYS A 36 -2.48 -8.13 -1.84
N ALA A 37 -2.98 -7.16 -2.61
CA ALA A 37 -2.64 -5.75 -2.49
C ALA A 37 -3.59 -5.05 -1.51
N CYS A 38 -3.22 -3.86 -1.07
CA CYS A 38 -4.04 -3.03 -0.19
C CYS A 38 -4.47 -1.73 -0.88
N GLU A 39 -5.57 -1.16 -0.44
CA GLU A 39 -6.07 0.09 -1.01
C GLU A 39 -5.26 1.30 -0.53
N ASN A 40 -4.77 2.12 -1.47
CA ASN A 40 -4.14 3.43 -1.23
C ASN A 40 -3.10 3.45 -0.08
N PRO A 41 -2.05 2.61 -0.13
CA PRO A 41 -0.97 2.62 0.85
C PRO A 41 -0.20 3.95 0.81
N THR A 42 0.31 4.37 1.97
CA THR A 42 1.22 5.52 2.12
C THR A 42 2.64 5.07 2.48
N CYS A 43 3.64 5.92 2.22
CA CYS A 43 5.03 5.62 2.59
C CYS A 43 5.23 5.49 4.11
N VAL A 44 4.47 6.24 4.90
CA VAL A 44 4.50 6.18 6.37
C VAL A 44 3.97 4.85 6.87
N GLU A 45 2.77 4.43 6.43
CA GLU A 45 2.20 3.12 6.79
C GLU A 45 3.14 1.97 6.40
N ILE A 46 3.76 2.04 5.22
CA ILE A 46 4.73 1.04 4.77
C ILE A 46 5.95 1.00 5.69
N GLY A 47 6.50 2.16 6.05
CA GLY A 47 7.63 2.26 6.98
C GLY A 47 7.30 1.67 8.35
N ASP A 48 6.15 2.03 8.92
CA ASP A 48 5.69 1.52 10.21
C ASP A 48 5.49 0.00 10.18
N CYS A 49 4.94 -0.54 9.08
CA CYS A 49 4.85 -1.98 8.87
C CYS A 49 6.23 -2.65 8.77
N CYS A 50 7.21 -2.04 8.08
CA CYS A 50 8.58 -2.54 8.06
C CYS A 50 9.20 -2.56 9.48
N GLY A 51 8.96 -1.53 10.29
CA GLY A 51 9.37 -1.48 11.68
C GLY A 51 8.72 -2.57 12.53
N HIS A 52 7.42 -2.83 12.35
CA HIS A 52 6.71 -3.94 12.99
C HIS A 52 7.33 -5.30 12.63
N LEU A 53 7.69 -5.49 11.36
CA LEU A 53 8.35 -6.69 10.84
C LEU A 53 9.84 -6.80 11.22
N LYS A 54 10.36 -5.87 12.05
CA LYS A 54 11.75 -5.81 12.50
C LYS A 54 12.77 -5.72 11.36
N LEU A 55 12.38 -5.08 10.25
CA LEU A 55 13.26 -4.81 9.12
C LEU A 55 13.82 -3.38 9.23
N PRO A 56 15.14 -3.17 9.09
CA PRO A 56 15.69 -1.83 8.95
C PRO A 56 15.13 -1.15 7.70
N PHE A 57 14.65 0.08 7.85
CA PHE A 57 14.06 0.86 6.77
C PHE A 57 14.44 2.34 6.84
N ALA A 58 14.29 3.04 5.71
CA ALA A 58 14.42 4.49 5.62
C ALA A 58 13.37 5.05 4.65
N ILE A 59 12.77 6.19 4.98
CA ILE A 59 11.77 6.87 4.14
C ILE A 59 12.43 8.05 3.43
N GLU A 60 12.33 8.08 2.11
CA GLU A 60 12.75 9.18 1.25
C GLU A 60 11.50 9.90 0.75
N ILE A 61 11.08 10.97 1.44
CA ILE A 61 9.82 11.70 1.20
C ILE A 61 9.87 12.51 -0.10
N ASP A 62 11.07 12.96 -0.49
CA ASP A 62 11.35 13.77 -1.68
C ASP A 62 11.34 12.97 -3.00
N LYS A 63 11.22 11.64 -2.94
CA LYS A 63 11.26 10.78 -4.12
C LYS A 63 9.86 10.43 -4.59
N ALA A 64 9.63 10.56 -5.90
CA ALA A 64 8.38 10.16 -6.53
C ALA A 64 8.54 8.90 -7.37
N TYR A 65 7.42 8.21 -7.62
CA TYR A 65 7.41 7.06 -8.51
C TYR A 65 7.53 7.51 -9.98
N PRO A 66 8.45 6.98 -10.80
CA PRO A 66 8.71 7.52 -12.15
C PRO A 66 7.55 7.51 -13.14
N ARG A 67 6.53 6.66 -12.94
CA ARG A 67 5.32 6.63 -13.78
C ARG A 67 4.18 7.49 -13.24
N ASP A 68 4.29 7.96 -12.00
CA ASP A 68 3.26 8.75 -11.33
C ASP A 68 3.96 9.73 -10.36
N PHE A 69 4.33 10.90 -10.89
CA PHE A 69 5.07 11.93 -10.13
C PHE A 69 4.26 12.53 -8.98
N MET A 70 2.93 12.37 -8.99
CA MET A 70 2.05 12.80 -7.91
C MET A 70 2.15 11.87 -6.69
N GLN A 71 2.56 10.60 -6.90
CA GLN A 71 2.83 9.68 -5.80
C GLN A 71 4.24 9.89 -5.26
N VAL A 72 4.33 10.76 -4.24
CA VAL A 72 5.56 11.02 -3.49
C VAL A 72 5.79 9.99 -2.38
N GLY A 73 7.05 9.86 -1.97
CA GLY A 73 7.52 8.92 -0.97
C GLY A 73 8.04 7.61 -1.56
N ARG A 74 9.22 7.22 -1.08
CA ARG A 74 9.86 5.93 -1.34
C ARG A 74 10.35 5.32 -0.03
N VAL A 75 10.18 4.02 0.16
CA VAL A 75 10.75 3.32 1.31
C VAL A 75 11.91 2.45 0.84
N ARG A 76 13.04 2.56 1.54
CA ARG A 76 14.21 1.69 1.43
C ARG A 76 14.16 0.66 2.54
N VAL A 77 14.37 -0.61 2.21
CA VAL A 77 14.30 -1.72 3.19
C VAL A 77 15.51 -2.64 3.04
N LEU A 78 16.18 -2.92 4.16
CA LEU A 78 17.24 -3.92 4.20
C LEU A 78 16.65 -5.31 4.42
N LEU A 79 16.80 -6.19 3.43
CA LEU A 79 16.39 -7.60 3.56
C LEU A 79 17.55 -8.52 3.93
N LYS A 80 18.75 -8.21 3.44
CA LYS A 80 19.98 -8.98 3.67
C LYS A 80 21.06 -8.07 4.22
N ARG A 81 21.72 -8.50 5.28
CA ARG A 81 22.89 -7.83 5.84
C ARG A 81 24.10 -8.02 4.92
N GLU A 82 25.20 -7.32 5.22
CA GLU A 82 26.43 -7.39 4.41
C GLU A 82 27.09 -8.78 4.45
N ASP A 83 26.89 -9.54 5.52
CA ASP A 83 27.32 -10.94 5.67
C ASP A 83 26.44 -11.94 4.87
N GLY A 84 25.40 -11.46 4.19
CA GLY A 84 24.46 -12.27 3.41
C GLY A 84 23.30 -12.86 4.21
N SER A 85 23.30 -12.74 5.54
CA SER A 85 22.21 -13.19 6.40
C SER A 85 20.94 -12.35 6.21
N LEU A 86 19.77 -12.97 6.43
CA LEU A 86 18.49 -12.27 6.33
C LEU A 86 18.21 -11.45 7.59
N CYS A 87 17.69 -10.23 7.43
CA CYS A 87 17.26 -9.41 8.56
C CYS A 87 16.07 -10.04 9.28
N ASN A 88 15.13 -10.62 8.52
CA ASN A 88 14.02 -11.41 9.02
C ASN A 88 13.87 -12.67 8.15
N PRO A 89 14.06 -13.89 8.69
CA PRO A 89 13.94 -15.14 7.94
C PRO A 89 12.58 -15.36 7.27
N ALA A 90 11.50 -14.81 7.83
CA ALA A 90 10.16 -14.89 7.25
C ALA A 90 10.03 -14.07 5.96
N ILE A 91 10.95 -13.13 5.71
CA ILE A 91 10.91 -12.19 4.58
C ILE A 91 12.18 -12.32 3.73
N PRO A 92 12.37 -13.46 3.03
CA PRO A 92 13.59 -13.74 2.27
C PRO A 92 13.70 -12.95 0.96
N SER A 93 12.60 -12.36 0.48
CA SER A 93 12.54 -11.75 -0.85
C SER A 93 11.67 -10.49 -0.90
N ARG A 94 11.88 -9.70 -1.96
CA ARG A 94 11.08 -8.49 -2.24
C ARG A 94 9.59 -8.79 -2.39
N LYS A 95 9.24 -9.95 -2.96
CA LYS A 95 7.84 -10.36 -3.14
C LYS A 95 7.18 -10.69 -1.80
N GLN A 96 7.89 -11.41 -0.92
CA GLN A 96 7.39 -11.69 0.43
C GLN A 96 7.25 -10.41 1.27
N LEU A 97 8.21 -9.48 1.15
CA LEU A 97 8.10 -8.16 1.77
C LEU A 97 6.79 -7.46 1.34
N MET A 98 6.51 -7.42 0.04
CA MET A 98 5.30 -6.80 -0.48
C MET A 98 4.02 -7.46 0.04
N PHE A 99 3.97 -8.79 0.13
CA PHE A 99 2.80 -9.48 0.69
C PHE A 99 2.59 -9.19 2.17
N HIS A 100 3.63 -9.32 3.00
CA HIS A 100 3.50 -9.06 4.44
C HIS A 100 3.15 -7.60 4.74
N VAL A 101 3.76 -6.64 4.03
CA VAL A 101 3.42 -5.23 4.22
C VAL A 101 1.98 -4.96 3.77
N ALA A 102 1.55 -5.48 2.62
CA ALA A 102 0.18 -5.27 2.13
C ALA A 102 -0.88 -5.89 3.05
N GLU A 103 -0.57 -6.97 3.76
CA GLU A 103 -1.46 -7.56 4.77
C GLU A 103 -1.59 -6.67 6.02
N LEU A 104 -0.49 -6.01 6.43
CA LEU A 104 -0.44 -5.22 7.66
C LEU A 104 -1.02 -3.81 7.49
N VAL A 105 -0.83 -3.18 6.32
CA VAL A 105 -1.26 -1.79 6.07
C VAL A 105 -2.75 -1.55 6.38
N PRO A 106 -3.71 -2.41 5.98
CA PRO A 106 -5.13 -2.25 6.34
C PRO A 106 -5.41 -2.27 7.85
N ARG A 107 -4.54 -2.90 8.65
CA ARG A 107 -4.64 -3.00 10.11
C ARG A 107 -3.86 -1.89 10.83
N HIS A 108 -3.26 -0.95 10.08
CA HIS A 108 -2.44 0.11 10.63
C HIS A 108 -3.27 1.04 11.55
N PRO A 109 -2.79 1.39 12.77
CA PRO A 109 -3.55 2.19 13.72
C PRO A 109 -3.92 3.59 13.21
N GLY A 110 -3.10 4.14 12.30
CA GLY A 110 -3.37 5.43 11.65
C GLY A 110 -4.49 5.40 10.60
N ARG A 111 -4.95 4.21 10.18
CA ARG A 111 -6.17 4.11 9.36
C ARG A 111 -7.37 4.21 10.28
N THR A 112 -7.99 5.38 10.32
CA THR A 112 -9.34 5.50 10.87
C THR A 112 -10.23 4.51 10.12
N LYS A 113 -10.75 3.49 10.83
CA LYS A 113 -11.90 2.72 10.34
C LYS A 113 -13.00 3.75 10.13
N LYS A 114 -13.22 4.19 8.88
CA LYS A 114 -14.54 4.70 8.52
C LYS A 114 -15.48 3.55 8.86
N GLN A 115 -16.26 3.72 9.92
CA GLN A 115 -17.47 2.95 10.09
C GLN A 115 -18.18 2.99 8.75
N GLU A 116 -18.53 1.81 8.26
CA GLU A 116 -19.48 1.67 7.15
C GLU A 116 -20.66 2.61 7.44
N PRO A 117 -21.03 3.54 6.55
CA PRO A 117 -22.38 4.06 6.63
C PRO A 117 -23.30 2.86 6.47
N ALA A 118 -24.07 2.61 7.53
CA ALA A 118 -25.08 1.56 7.59
C ALA A 118 -25.83 1.48 6.26
N SER A 119 -25.98 0.26 5.78
CA SER A 119 -26.81 -0.12 4.64
C SER A 119 -28.16 0.60 4.69
N THR A 120 -28.35 1.64 3.87
CA THR A 120 -29.70 2.10 3.57
C THR A 120 -30.25 1.14 2.53
N ALA A 121 -31.13 0.28 3.02
CA ALA A 121 -31.89 -0.69 2.25
C ALA A 121 -32.65 -0.05 1.07
N ASN A 122 -32.77 -0.85 0.02
CA ASN A 122 -33.65 -0.72 -1.14
C ASN A 122 -34.90 0.17 -0.96
N VAL A 123 -35.16 1.01 -1.97
CA VAL A 123 -36.48 1.00 -2.61
C VAL A 123 -36.34 1.20 -4.12
N SER A 124 -36.41 0.08 -4.84
CA SER A 124 -36.75 0.03 -6.25
C SER A 124 -38.27 0.04 -6.39
N THR A 125 -38.87 1.14 -6.87
CA THR A 125 -40.27 1.15 -7.30
C THR A 125 -40.35 1.07 -8.81
N SER A 126 -40.66 -0.13 -9.32
CA SER A 126 -41.25 -0.33 -10.64
C SER A 126 -42.72 -0.73 -10.46
N LYS A 127 -43.65 0.08 -10.95
CA LYS A 127 -44.97 -0.41 -11.41
C LYS A 127 -45.66 0.60 -12.33
N SER A 128 -45.97 0.10 -13.53
CA SER A 128 -46.80 0.70 -14.57
C SER A 128 -48.24 0.98 -14.10
N GLY A 129 -48.85 2.06 -14.61
CA GLY A 129 -50.25 2.41 -14.37
C GLY A 129 -50.82 3.30 -15.48
N LYS A 130 -51.79 2.72 -16.21
CA LYS A 130 -52.52 3.18 -17.40
C LYS A 130 -53.53 4.31 -17.09
N GLY A 131 -53.69 5.28 -17.98
CA GLY A 131 -54.79 6.29 -18.02
C GLY A 131 -54.30 7.59 -18.68
N GLY A 132 -54.93 8.26 -19.64
CA GLY A 132 -56.33 8.34 -20.03
C GLY A 132 -56.65 9.82 -20.32
N ARG A 133 -56.51 10.25 -21.58
CA ARG A 133 -57.32 11.27 -22.31
C ARG A 133 -57.86 12.52 -21.56
N LYS A 134 -57.40 13.74 -21.90
CA LYS A 134 -58.20 14.84 -22.54
C LYS A 134 -57.45 16.19 -22.69
N LYS A 135 -57.61 16.76 -23.89
CA LYS A 135 -57.78 18.18 -24.30
C LYS A 135 -57.20 19.31 -23.44
N ARG A 136 -56.40 20.15 -24.08
CA ARG A 136 -56.80 21.51 -24.52
C ARG A 136 -55.96 21.96 -25.71
#